data_AF-A0A1V3WUF5-F1
#
_entry.id   AF-A0A1V3WUF5-F1
#
_cell.length_a   1.000
_cell.length_b   1.000
_cell.length_c   1.000
_cell.angle_alpha   90.00
_cell.angle_beta   90.00
_cell.angle_gamma   90.00
#
_symmetry.space_group_name_H-M   'P 1'
#
loop_
_entity.id
_entity.type
_entity.pdbx_description
1 polymer ?
#
loop_
_entity_poly.entity_id
_entity_poly.type
_entity_poly.pdbx_seq_one_letter_code
_entity_poly.pdbx_strand_id
1 'polypeptide(L)'
;MTAAHDIDLPAVLAERLTTTHPDVLRELLATFIHTLMGAEADALCGAGYGQRSSERTNSRNGYRHRQFDTRAGSLDLAIPKLRQGSYFPDWLLERRKRAERALTTVVATCYLLGVSTRRMDKLVETLGITGLSKSQVSVMAKELDTAVEAFRTRPLDAGPYTFMAADALVLKVREAGRVVNVHALIAVGSTPRVTAKF
;
A
#
# COMPACT_ATOMS: atom_id res chain seq x y z
N MET A 1 -32.80 -6.59 0.46
CA MET A 1 -33.02 -5.44 -0.43
C MET A 1 -32.78 -4.17 0.38
N THR A 2 -31.64 -3.52 0.19
CA THR A 2 -31.35 -2.20 0.76
C THR A 2 -30.69 -1.38 -0.35
N ALA A 3 -31.47 -0.47 -0.94
CA ALA A 3 -31.03 0.41 -2.02
C ALA A 3 -30.35 1.63 -1.39
N ALA A 4 -29.02 1.71 -1.48
CA ALA A 4 -28.22 2.81 -0.95
C ALA A 4 -27.93 3.83 -2.06
N HIS A 5 -28.92 4.64 -2.46
CA HIS A 5 -28.79 5.50 -3.65
C HIS A 5 -29.02 7.00 -3.40
N ASP A 6 -29.30 7.37 -2.16
CA ASP A 6 -29.04 8.70 -1.62
C ASP A 6 -28.48 8.44 -0.22
N ILE A 7 -27.15 8.30 -0.12
CA ILE A 7 -26.53 8.09 1.18
C ILE A 7 -26.65 9.44 1.87
N ASP A 8 -27.69 9.59 2.69
CA ASP A 8 -27.78 10.64 3.70
C ASP A 8 -26.57 10.47 4.62
N LEU A 9 -25.46 11.07 4.20
CA LEU A 9 -24.17 10.99 4.87
C LEU A 9 -24.33 11.37 6.34
N PRO A 10 -25.01 12.48 6.69
CA PRO A 10 -25.34 12.78 8.08
C PRO A 10 -26.02 11.64 8.84
N ALA A 11 -27.07 11.02 8.27
CA ALA A 11 -27.79 9.93 8.93
C ALA A 11 -26.93 8.67 9.07
N VAL A 12 -26.20 8.27 8.03
CA VAL A 12 -25.31 7.10 8.07
C VAL A 12 -24.14 7.33 9.03
N LEU A 13 -23.58 8.53 9.06
CA LEU A 13 -22.54 8.89 10.02
C LEU A 13 -23.09 8.87 11.45
N ALA A 14 -24.28 9.40 11.68
CA ALA A 14 -24.92 9.39 13.01
C ALA A 14 -25.24 7.96 13.48
N GLU A 15 -25.75 7.09 12.60
CA GLU A 15 -25.97 5.67 12.89
C GLU A 15 -24.64 4.99 13.25
N ARG A 16 -23.60 5.20 12.44
CA ARG A 16 -22.27 4.57 12.67
C ARG A 16 -21.57 5.07 13.92
N LEU A 17 -21.77 6.35 14.29
CA LEU A 17 -21.22 6.94 15.52
C LEU A 17 -21.96 6.48 16.78
N THR A 18 -23.24 6.11 16.67
CA THR A 18 -24.04 5.62 17.81
C THR A 18 -23.86 4.13 18.05
N THR A 19 -23.61 3.34 17.00
CA THR A 19 -23.12 1.97 17.16
C THR A 19 -21.69 1.98 17.70
N THR A 20 -21.51 1.53 18.95
CA THR A 20 -20.18 1.30 19.56
C THR A 20 -19.50 0.10 18.89
N HIS A 21 -19.03 0.28 17.65
CA HIS A 21 -18.29 -0.75 16.92
C HIS A 21 -16.79 -0.58 17.20
N PRO A 22 -16.01 -1.67 17.41
CA PRO A 22 -14.57 -1.54 17.64
C PRO A 22 -13.80 -0.96 16.45
N ASP A 23 -14.38 -0.98 15.24
CA ASP A 23 -13.72 -0.60 13.98
C ASP A 23 -14.41 0.58 13.24
N VAL A 24 -14.94 1.57 13.97
CA VAL A 24 -15.65 2.73 13.38
C VAL A 24 -14.84 3.41 12.25
N LEU A 25 -13.53 3.61 12.45
CA LEU A 25 -12.67 4.25 11.45
C LEU A 25 -12.66 3.51 10.11
N ARG A 26 -12.63 2.18 10.15
CA ARG A 26 -12.63 1.34 8.95
C ARG A 26 -13.94 1.48 8.18
N GLU A 27 -15.07 1.49 8.89
CA GLU A 27 -16.40 1.62 8.30
C GLU A 27 -16.65 3.00 7.71
N LEU A 28 -16.21 4.06 8.41
CA LEU A 28 -16.28 5.43 7.92
C LEU A 28 -15.47 5.60 6.64
N LEU A 29 -14.24 5.06 6.61
CA LEU A 29 -13.38 5.09 5.43
C LEU A 29 -14.00 4.32 4.26
N ALA A 30 -14.56 3.13 4.51
CA ALA A 30 -15.25 2.35 3.49
C ALA A 30 -16.43 3.12 2.89
N THR A 31 -17.27 3.71 3.76
CA THR A 31 -18.43 4.50 3.34
C THR A 31 -18.01 5.67 2.47
N PHE A 32 -17.00 6.43 2.91
CA PHE A 32 -16.47 7.57 2.17
C PHE A 32 -15.89 7.17 0.80
N ILE A 33 -15.16 6.07 0.73
CA ILE A 33 -14.63 5.57 -0.54
C ILE A 33 -15.76 5.12 -1.48
N HIS A 34 -16.76 4.40 -0.96
CA HIS A 34 -17.90 3.94 -1.75
C HIS A 34 -18.75 5.10 -2.27
N THR A 35 -18.93 6.17 -1.50
CA THR A 35 -19.67 7.36 -1.93
C THR A 35 -18.94 8.09 -3.04
N LEU A 36 -17.61 8.28 -2.92
CA LEU A 36 -16.79 8.89 -3.98
C LEU A 36 -16.82 8.05 -5.27
N MET A 37 -16.65 6.74 -5.18
CA MET A 37 -16.76 5.86 -6.35
C MET A 37 -18.15 5.90 -6.98
N GLY A 38 -19.19 6.03 -6.15
CA GLY A 38 -20.57 6.17 -6.60
C GLY A 38 -20.78 7.45 -7.39
N ALA A 39 -20.34 8.58 -6.84
CA ALA A 39 -20.45 9.90 -7.48
C ALA A 39 -19.71 9.96 -8.81
N GLU A 40 -18.49 9.41 -8.88
CA GLU A 40 -17.72 9.35 -10.12
C GLU A 40 -18.40 8.46 -11.17
N ALA A 41 -18.93 7.29 -10.75
CA ALA A 41 -19.66 6.40 -11.66
C ALA A 41 -20.96 7.04 -12.19
N ASP A 42 -21.64 7.84 -11.37
CA ASP A 42 -22.87 8.54 -11.75
C ASP A 42 -22.56 9.70 -12.72
N ALA A 43 -21.46 10.43 -12.49
CA ALA A 43 -20.96 11.44 -13.42
C ALA A 43 -20.61 10.82 -14.79
N LEU A 44 -19.95 9.65 -14.80
CA LEU A 44 -19.67 8.92 -16.03
C LEU A 44 -20.93 8.38 -16.75
N CYS A 45 -22.03 8.17 -16.03
CA CYS A 45 -23.30 7.75 -16.61
C CYS A 45 -24.19 8.91 -17.07
N GLY A 46 -23.88 10.15 -16.65
CA GLY A 46 -24.73 11.33 -16.85
C GLY A 46 -26.02 11.31 -16.01
N ALA A 47 -26.12 10.42 -15.02
CA ALA A 47 -27.30 10.29 -14.16
C ALA A 47 -26.99 9.44 -12.92
N GLY A 48 -27.63 9.78 -11.80
CA GLY A 48 -27.57 8.99 -10.57
C GLY A 48 -28.05 7.55 -10.75
N TYR A 49 -27.62 6.63 -9.88
CA TYR A 49 -28.05 5.24 -9.98
C TYR A 49 -29.59 5.09 -9.94
N GLY A 50 -30.17 4.41 -10.93
CA GLY A 50 -31.63 4.21 -11.02
C GLY A 50 -32.46 5.46 -11.36
N GLN A 51 -31.84 6.65 -11.43
CA GLN A 51 -32.52 7.90 -11.76
C GLN A 51 -32.92 7.94 -13.24
N ARG A 52 -34.17 8.30 -13.54
CA ARG A 52 -34.58 8.59 -14.92
C ARG A 52 -34.06 9.98 -15.29
N SER A 53 -33.25 10.06 -16.34
CA SER A 53 -32.73 11.32 -16.89
C SER A 53 -32.57 11.17 -18.39
N SER A 54 -32.86 12.24 -19.14
CA SER A 54 -32.58 12.34 -20.58
C SER A 54 -31.09 12.44 -20.89
N GLU A 55 -30.28 12.88 -19.92
CA GLU A 55 -28.82 13.02 -20.06
C GLU A 55 -28.08 11.68 -19.86
N ARG A 56 -28.80 10.61 -19.50
CA ARG A 56 -28.21 9.29 -19.24
C ARG A 56 -27.64 8.70 -20.53
N THR A 57 -26.32 8.54 -20.57
CA THR A 57 -25.60 7.88 -21.68
C THR A 57 -25.19 6.45 -21.36
N ASN A 58 -25.11 6.10 -20.08
CA ASN A 58 -24.73 4.76 -19.62
C ASN A 58 -25.51 4.36 -18.36
N SER A 59 -25.32 3.13 -17.89
CA SER A 59 -25.91 2.67 -16.64
C SER A 59 -24.98 1.73 -15.89
N ARG A 60 -25.13 1.71 -14.56
CA ARG A 60 -24.38 0.83 -13.68
C ARG A 60 -25.04 -0.56 -13.67
N ASN A 61 -24.23 -1.61 -13.64
CA ASN A 61 -24.65 -3.01 -13.74
C ASN A 61 -24.04 -3.86 -12.62
N GLY A 62 -24.35 -3.48 -11.38
CA GLY A 62 -23.83 -4.11 -10.17
C GLY A 62 -22.40 -3.68 -9.83
N TYR A 63 -21.73 -4.52 -9.04
CA TYR A 63 -20.43 -4.22 -8.44
C TYR A 63 -19.44 -5.37 -8.65
N ARG A 64 -18.14 -5.05 -8.60
CA ARG A 64 -17.06 -6.02 -8.42
C ARG A 64 -16.40 -5.77 -7.06
N HIS A 65 -16.19 -6.83 -6.31
CA HIS A 65 -15.54 -6.76 -5.01
C HIS A 65 -14.03 -6.81 -5.19
N ARG A 66 -13.31 -5.95 -4.47
CA ARG A 66 -11.85 -5.95 -4.41
C ARG A 66 -11.41 -5.60 -3.00
N GLN A 67 -10.65 -6.49 -2.39
CA GLN A 67 -10.00 -6.24 -1.11
C GLN A 67 -8.91 -5.18 -1.26
N PHE A 68 -8.88 -4.21 -0.35
CA PHE A 68 -7.92 -3.13 -0.30
C PHE A 68 -7.41 -2.91 1.13
N ASP A 69 -6.11 -3.11 1.34
CA ASP A 69 -5.47 -3.07 2.65
C ASP A 69 -5.05 -1.63 3.00
N THR A 70 -5.53 -1.12 4.13
CA THR A 70 -5.23 0.23 4.64
C THR A 70 -4.69 0.16 6.05
N ARG A 71 -4.12 1.26 6.58
CA ARG A 71 -3.75 1.34 8.01
C ARG A 71 -4.92 1.13 8.98
N ALA A 72 -6.16 1.30 8.52
CA ALA A 72 -7.37 1.05 9.31
C ALA A 72 -7.92 -0.39 9.15
N GLY A 73 -7.22 -1.23 8.39
CA GLY A 73 -7.62 -2.61 8.11
C GLY A 73 -7.96 -2.87 6.64
N SER A 74 -8.30 -4.11 6.34
CA SER A 74 -8.75 -4.52 4.99
C SER A 74 -10.18 -4.04 4.73
N LEU A 75 -10.36 -3.34 3.61
CA LEU A 75 -11.64 -2.86 3.10
C LEU A 75 -12.10 -3.74 1.96
N ASP A 76 -13.37 -4.16 1.98
CA ASP A 76 -14.01 -4.73 0.79
C ASP A 76 -14.59 -3.61 -0.08
N LEU A 77 -13.94 -3.32 -1.20
CA LEU A 77 -14.38 -2.28 -2.13
C LEU A 77 -15.42 -2.84 -3.10
N ALA A 78 -16.65 -2.36 -2.99
CA ALA A 78 -17.69 -2.59 -3.98
C ALA A 78 -17.52 -1.61 -5.16
N ILE A 79 -16.65 -1.94 -6.11
CA ILE A 79 -16.36 -1.06 -7.25
C ILE A 79 -17.50 -1.15 -8.28
N PRO A 80 -18.14 -0.04 -8.66
CA PRO A 80 -19.20 -0.02 -9.66
C PRO A 80 -18.79 -0.65 -11.01
N LYS A 81 -19.71 -1.40 -11.62
CA LYS A 81 -19.62 -1.85 -13.02
C LYS A 81 -20.49 -0.97 -13.89
N LEU A 82 -20.02 -0.62 -15.07
CA LEU A 82 -20.79 0.08 -16.10
C LEU A 82 -21.29 -0.95 -17.13
N ARG A 83 -22.41 -0.67 -17.82
CA ARG A 83 -22.89 -1.52 -18.92
C ARG A 83 -21.99 -1.42 -20.16
N GLN A 84 -21.53 -0.23 -20.45
CA GLN A 84 -20.58 0.04 -21.52
C GLN A 84 -19.25 0.53 -20.93
N GLY A 85 -18.12 -0.01 -21.41
CA GLY A 85 -16.79 0.32 -20.91
C GLY A 85 -16.47 -0.26 -19.51
N SER A 86 -15.39 0.23 -18.91
CA SER A 86 -14.96 -0.18 -17.57
C SER A 86 -14.65 1.03 -16.70
N TYR A 87 -15.26 1.10 -15.52
CA TYR A 87 -14.88 2.07 -14.49
C TYR A 87 -13.75 1.52 -13.63
N PHE A 88 -12.69 2.30 -13.37
CA PHE A 88 -11.64 1.97 -12.42
C PHE A 88 -11.22 3.23 -11.65
N PRO A 89 -11.24 3.23 -10.30
CA PRO A 89 -10.91 4.40 -9.50
C PRO A 89 -9.39 4.59 -9.41
N ASP A 90 -8.77 5.17 -10.46
CA ASP A 90 -7.32 5.41 -10.53
C ASP A 90 -6.81 6.35 -9.42
N TRP A 91 -7.68 7.21 -8.87
CA TRP A 91 -7.34 8.09 -7.74
C TRP A 91 -7.13 7.34 -6.41
N LEU A 92 -7.66 6.13 -6.28
CA LEU A 92 -7.54 5.30 -5.08
C LEU A 92 -6.64 4.09 -5.29
N LEU A 93 -6.77 3.44 -6.44
CA LEU A 93 -6.22 2.11 -6.67
C LEU A 93 -5.14 2.15 -7.75
N GLU A 94 -4.02 1.52 -7.44
CA GLU A 94 -3.03 1.18 -8.45
C GLU A 94 -3.30 -0.22 -9.03
N ARG A 95 -2.97 -0.42 -10.31
CA ARG A 95 -3.08 -1.73 -10.95
C ARG A 95 -2.15 -2.72 -10.27
N ARG A 96 -2.66 -3.92 -9.96
CA ARG A 96 -1.92 -5.03 -9.31
C ARG A 96 -1.42 -4.77 -7.88
N LYS A 97 -1.73 -3.62 -7.26
CA LYS A 97 -1.47 -3.38 -5.83
C LYS A 97 -2.72 -3.62 -4.99
N ARG A 98 -2.57 -4.23 -3.82
CA ARG A 98 -3.68 -4.48 -2.88
C ARG A 98 -3.69 -3.51 -1.70
N ALA A 99 -2.60 -2.82 -1.44
CA ALA A 99 -2.42 -1.97 -0.28
C ALA A 99 -2.34 -0.49 -0.65
N GLU A 100 -2.73 0.38 0.28
CA GLU A 100 -2.41 1.79 0.20
C GLU A 100 -0.90 2.03 0.27
N ARG A 101 -0.44 3.16 -0.30
CA ARG A 101 0.98 3.51 -0.36
C ARG A 101 1.61 3.68 1.03
N ALA A 102 0.88 4.29 1.97
CA ALA A 102 1.37 4.48 3.33
C ALA A 102 1.67 3.16 4.05
N LEU A 103 0.80 2.16 3.90
CA LEU A 103 1.02 0.81 4.43
C LEU A 103 2.25 0.14 3.80
N THR A 104 2.43 0.32 2.48
CA THR A 104 3.60 -0.19 1.75
C THR A 104 4.90 0.39 2.32
N THR A 105 4.94 1.69 2.61
CA THR A 105 6.09 2.35 3.24
C THR A 105 6.36 1.82 4.64
N VAL A 106 5.34 1.64 5.48
CA VAL A 106 5.51 1.05 6.82
C VAL A 106 6.12 -0.35 6.73
N VAL A 107 5.63 -1.17 5.80
CA VAL A 107 6.17 -2.51 5.56
C VAL A 107 7.62 -2.46 5.10
N ALA A 108 7.97 -1.57 4.17
CA ALA A 108 9.35 -1.37 3.73
C ALA A 108 10.27 -0.94 4.89
N THR A 109 9.83 -0.02 5.76
CA THR A 109 10.60 0.41 6.94
C THR A 109 10.80 -0.74 7.92
N CYS A 110 9.77 -1.51 8.24
CA CYS A 110 9.91 -2.68 9.12
C CYS A 110 10.87 -3.73 8.53
N TYR A 111 10.87 -3.92 7.21
CA TYR A 111 11.83 -4.79 6.54
C TYR A 111 13.28 -4.29 6.74
N LEU A 112 13.53 -2.99 6.58
CA LEU A 112 14.83 -2.36 6.84
C LEU A 112 15.27 -2.52 8.30
N LEU A 113 14.34 -2.42 9.25
CA LEU A 113 14.60 -2.59 10.69
C LEU A 113 14.78 -4.07 11.10
N GLY A 114 14.78 -5.01 10.16
CA GLY A 114 14.99 -6.44 10.44
C GLY A 114 13.80 -7.13 11.09
N VAL A 115 12.59 -6.56 10.99
CA VAL A 115 11.38 -7.23 11.45
C VAL A 115 11.13 -8.46 10.58
N SER A 116 11.17 -9.66 11.18
CA SER A 116 10.90 -10.89 10.44
C SER A 116 9.50 -10.84 9.81
N THR A 117 9.35 -11.40 8.61
CA THR A 117 8.07 -11.48 7.89
C THR A 117 6.94 -12.09 8.71
N ARG A 118 7.23 -13.07 9.59
CA ARG A 118 6.26 -13.65 10.52
C ARG A 118 5.81 -12.68 11.62
N ARG A 119 6.75 -11.90 12.17
CA ARG A 119 6.43 -10.87 13.19
C ARG A 119 5.64 -9.73 12.55
N MET A 120 5.99 -9.37 11.32
CA MET A 120 5.24 -8.40 10.54
C MET A 120 3.80 -8.87 10.30
N ASP A 121 3.58 -10.09 9.82
CA ASP A 121 2.22 -10.63 9.61
C ASP A 121 1.36 -10.49 10.87
N LYS A 122 1.90 -10.89 12.04
CA LYS A 122 1.24 -10.68 13.34
C LYS A 122 0.96 -9.21 13.67
N LEU A 123 1.86 -8.29 13.31
CA LEU A 123 1.63 -6.85 13.54
C LEU A 123 0.49 -6.35 12.65
N VAL A 124 0.43 -6.76 11.40
CA VAL A 124 -0.60 -6.25 10.48
C VAL A 124 -1.97 -6.90 10.75
N GLU A 125 -2.00 -8.12 11.30
CA GLU A 125 -3.20 -8.73 11.86
C GLU A 125 -3.83 -7.85 12.96
N THR A 126 -3.02 -7.19 13.80
CA THR A 126 -3.57 -6.26 14.82
C THR A 126 -4.23 -5.02 14.23
N LEU A 127 -3.90 -4.67 12.98
CA LEU A 127 -4.57 -3.60 12.23
C LEU A 127 -5.83 -4.10 11.50
N GLY A 128 -6.20 -5.38 11.65
CA GLY A 128 -7.32 -5.98 10.93
C GLY A 128 -7.02 -6.30 9.46
N ILE A 129 -5.73 -6.46 9.11
CA ILE A 129 -5.31 -6.94 7.80
C ILE A 129 -4.93 -8.41 7.93
N THR A 130 -5.61 -9.27 7.18
CA THR A 130 -5.34 -10.72 7.23
C THR A 130 -4.50 -11.15 6.04
N GLY A 131 -3.53 -12.04 6.31
CA GLY A 131 -2.79 -12.75 5.28
C GLY A 131 -1.77 -11.90 4.54
N LEU A 132 -0.91 -11.14 5.25
CA LEU A 132 0.21 -10.45 4.61
C LEU A 132 1.34 -11.46 4.35
N SER A 133 1.23 -12.13 3.20
CA SER A 133 2.16 -13.18 2.80
C SER A 133 3.60 -12.67 2.64
N LYS A 134 4.57 -13.57 2.80
CA LYS A 134 6.00 -13.30 2.56
C LYS A 134 6.25 -12.70 1.17
N SER A 135 5.51 -13.14 0.16
CA SER A 135 5.60 -12.62 -1.21
C SER A 135 5.07 -11.18 -1.31
N GLN A 136 3.96 -10.85 -0.63
CA GLN A 136 3.46 -9.47 -0.58
C GLN A 136 4.43 -8.53 0.14
N VAL A 137 5.00 -8.95 1.28
CA VAL A 137 6.04 -8.17 1.97
C VAL A 137 7.22 -7.91 1.04
N SER A 138 7.66 -8.94 0.30
CA SER A 138 8.73 -8.78 -0.68
C SER A 138 8.36 -7.80 -1.79
N VAL A 139 7.12 -7.85 -2.32
CA VAL A 139 6.64 -6.89 -3.33
C VAL A 139 6.59 -5.46 -2.79
N MET A 140 6.14 -5.26 -1.55
CA MET A 140 6.10 -3.95 -0.90
C MET A 140 7.50 -3.40 -0.67
N ALA A 141 8.46 -4.26 -0.31
CA ALA A 141 9.85 -3.89 -0.11
C ALA A 141 10.61 -3.64 -1.43
N LYS A 142 10.07 -3.99 -2.60
CA LYS A 142 10.74 -3.74 -3.90
C LYS A 142 11.03 -2.27 -4.15
N GLU A 143 10.28 -1.35 -3.55
CA GLU A 143 10.58 0.08 -3.64
C GLU A 143 11.97 0.42 -3.07
N LEU A 144 12.50 -0.42 -2.18
CA LEU A 144 13.86 -0.30 -1.64
C LEU A 144 14.95 -0.73 -2.64
N ASP A 145 14.63 -1.59 -3.61
CA ASP A 145 15.62 -2.13 -4.56
C ASP A 145 16.29 -0.99 -5.34
N THR A 146 15.52 0.03 -5.73
CA THR A 146 16.04 1.23 -6.37
C THR A 146 17.03 1.99 -5.49
N ALA A 147 16.74 2.12 -4.19
CA ALA A 147 17.63 2.79 -3.25
C ALA A 147 18.90 1.97 -2.99
N VAL A 148 18.78 0.65 -2.91
CA VAL A 148 19.91 -0.28 -2.80
C VAL A 148 20.79 -0.19 -4.04
N GLU A 149 20.21 -0.19 -5.24
CA GLU A 149 20.98 -0.11 -6.48
C GLU A 149 21.68 1.24 -6.64
N ALA A 150 20.98 2.34 -6.33
CA ALA A 150 21.60 3.67 -6.28
C ALA A 150 22.75 3.73 -5.27
N PHE A 151 22.60 3.10 -4.10
CA PHE A 151 23.68 3.00 -3.12
C PHE A 151 24.86 2.18 -3.65
N ARG A 152 24.61 1.07 -4.34
CA ARG A 152 25.65 0.15 -4.86
C ARG A 152 26.43 0.73 -6.03
N THR A 153 25.79 1.57 -6.85
CA THR A 153 26.36 2.13 -8.08
C THR A 153 26.80 3.59 -7.93
N ARG A 154 26.65 4.19 -6.74
CA ARG A 154 27.08 5.57 -6.51
C ARG A 154 28.57 5.76 -6.84
N PRO A 155 28.97 6.92 -7.36
CA PRO A 155 30.37 7.24 -7.50
C PRO A 155 31.04 7.36 -6.12
N LEU A 156 32.32 6.98 -6.06
CA LEU A 156 33.16 7.06 -4.86
C LEU A 156 34.26 8.13 -5.06
N ASP A 157 33.92 9.21 -5.74
CA ASP A 157 34.82 10.32 -6.10
C ASP A 157 34.82 11.46 -5.08
N ALA A 158 34.15 11.27 -3.93
CA ALA A 158 33.96 12.28 -2.88
C ALA A 158 35.25 12.72 -2.14
N GLY A 159 36.41 12.19 -2.50
CA GLY A 159 37.71 12.61 -1.99
C GLY A 159 38.63 11.43 -1.65
N PRO A 160 39.86 11.70 -1.19
CA PRO A 160 40.72 10.63 -0.71
C PRO A 160 40.08 9.99 0.53
N TYR A 161 39.91 8.67 0.52
CA TYR A 161 39.51 7.89 1.68
C TYR A 161 40.76 7.61 2.52
N THR A 162 41.08 8.49 3.47
CA THR A 162 42.32 8.41 4.29
C THR A 162 42.41 7.13 5.11
N PHE A 163 41.28 6.65 5.61
CA PHE A 163 41.18 5.37 6.29
C PHE A 163 40.11 4.51 5.63
N MET A 164 40.39 3.22 5.52
CA MET A 164 39.46 2.22 5.01
C MET A 164 39.53 0.98 5.89
N ALA A 165 38.37 0.51 6.32
CA ALA A 165 38.19 -0.77 6.99
C ALA A 165 37.37 -1.70 6.08
N ALA A 166 37.76 -2.96 6.04
CA ALA A 166 37.02 -4.01 5.34
C ALA A 166 36.71 -5.14 6.33
N ASP A 167 35.50 -5.67 6.26
CA ASP A 167 35.02 -6.78 7.07
C ASP A 167 34.19 -7.75 6.21
N ALA A 168 34.02 -8.99 6.68
CA ALA A 168 33.27 -10.03 6.01
C ALA A 168 32.26 -10.66 6.96
N LEU A 169 30.97 -10.49 6.66
CA LEU A 169 29.88 -11.15 7.38
C LEU A 169 29.53 -12.48 6.70
N VAL A 170 29.61 -13.59 7.45
CA VAL A 170 29.21 -14.90 6.94
C VAL A 170 27.70 -15.09 7.10
N LEU A 171 27.00 -15.24 5.98
CA LEU A 171 25.56 -15.44 5.91
C LEU A 171 25.24 -16.86 5.40
N LYS A 172 24.24 -17.50 6.00
CA LYS A 172 23.68 -18.76 5.50
C LYS A 172 22.62 -18.46 4.44
N VAL A 173 22.92 -18.76 3.18
CA VAL A 173 22.02 -18.50 2.04
C VAL A 173 21.65 -19.81 1.37
N ARG A 174 20.44 -19.90 0.81
CA ARG A 174 20.01 -21.06 0.02
C ARG A 174 20.30 -20.81 -1.45
N GLU A 175 21.23 -21.57 -2.02
CA GLU A 175 21.60 -21.55 -3.45
C GLU A 175 21.53 -22.97 -4.02
N ALA A 176 21.00 -23.12 -5.23
CA ALA A 176 20.85 -24.41 -5.92
C ALA A 176 20.28 -25.54 -5.02
N GLY A 177 19.33 -25.19 -4.14
CA GLY A 177 18.67 -26.14 -3.23
C GLY A 177 19.45 -26.51 -1.96
N ARG A 178 20.66 -25.97 -1.75
CA ARG A 178 21.49 -26.22 -0.55
C ARG A 178 21.72 -24.95 0.24
N VAL A 179 21.92 -25.08 1.56
CA VAL A 179 22.31 -23.95 2.41
C VAL A 179 23.83 -23.86 2.43
N VAL A 180 24.37 -22.75 1.95
CA VAL A 180 25.81 -22.49 1.83
C VAL A 180 26.21 -21.24 2.63
N ASN A 181 27.48 -21.14 2.97
CA ASN A 181 28.06 -19.92 3.53
C ASN A 181 28.38 -18.94 2.39
N VAL A 182 27.80 -17.74 2.45
CA VAL A 182 28.12 -16.62 1.57
C VAL A 182 28.77 -15.53 2.42
N HIS A 183 29.85 -14.94 1.92
CA HIS A 183 30.53 -13.84 2.59
C HIS A 183 30.04 -12.51 2.03
N ALA A 184 29.35 -11.71 2.85
CA ALA A 184 29.02 -10.34 2.52
C ALA A 184 30.19 -9.44 2.91
N LEU A 185 30.91 -8.93 1.92
CA LEU A 185 32.04 -8.02 2.12
C LEU A 185 31.52 -6.59 2.33
N ILE A 186 31.98 -5.95 3.39
CA ILE A 186 31.61 -4.59 3.77
C ILE A 186 32.88 -3.76 3.81
N ALA A 187 32.92 -2.67 3.03
CA ALA A 187 34.00 -1.70 3.05
C ALA A 187 33.48 -0.35 3.56
N VAL A 188 34.16 0.23 4.54
CA VAL A 188 33.83 1.53 5.13
C VAL A 188 35.05 2.43 5.00
N GLY A 189 34.90 3.55 4.29
CA GLY A 189 35.92 4.56 4.14
C GLY A 189 35.55 5.86 4.86
N SER A 190 36.51 6.50 5.50
CA SER A 190 36.34 7.84 6.07
C SER A 190 36.97 8.90 5.17
N THR A 191 36.22 9.94 4.85
CA THR A 191 36.77 11.14 4.20
C THR A 191 37.16 12.18 5.25
N PRO A 192 38.22 12.96 5.03
CA PRO A 192 38.55 14.10 5.89
C PRO A 192 37.37 15.06 5.94
N ARG A 193 36.95 15.45 7.15
CA ARG A 193 35.99 16.54 7.32
C ARG A 193 36.70 17.84 6.93
N VAL A 194 36.33 18.44 5.79
CA VAL A 194 36.77 19.79 5.45
C VAL A 194 36.16 20.72 6.49
N THR A 195 36.93 21.02 7.53
CA THR A 195 36.56 22.03 8.52
C THR A 195 36.89 23.35 7.85
N ALA A 196 35.89 24.07 7.34
CA ALA A 196 36.08 25.44 6.90
C ALA A 196 36.60 26.22 8.12
N LYS A 197 37.87 26.59 8.11
CA LYS A 197 38.39 27.63 9.00
C LYS A 197 37.78 28.93 8.49
N PHE A 198 36.97 29.57 9.33
CA PHE A 198 36.50 30.95 9.16
C PHE A 198 37.69 31.91 9.11
#